data_AF-A0A7S4GJQ8-F1
#
_entry.id   AF-A0A7S4GJQ8-F1
#
_cell.length_a   1.000
_cell.length_b   1.000
_cell.length_c   1.000
_cell.angle_alpha   90.00
_cell.angle_beta   90.00
_cell.angle_gamma   90.00
#
_symmetry.space_group_name_H-M   'P 1'
#
loop_
_entity.id
_entity.type
_entity.pdbx_description
1 polymer ?
#
loop_
_entity_poly.entity_id
_entity_poly.type
_entity_poly.pdbx_seq_one_letter_code
_entity_poly.pdbx_strand_id
1 'polypeptide(L)'
;FFSGAMAVTPFSWGHSLRLALAPAREAALRPAAERPLVLLSGWMGATDKQLRRYKQLYHDCGIDIMSFAAGPSHVLRPEKAIALMEGNMRAVMQELEGDPDRRVIYHGFSMSGYLWGLCLLAMREKPEEFGPFRRALGAQIMDSPPDYEGIASGVAQSMGYGGLTQAVITRTIDMYLHCTRDTAGVHHRASSRTFHDNYLLVPSLWYYSKADPVARWDRCDEVIRKWRAKGIDVDAVVFEDTPHIQHLRYQQEQYVRALHAFLSKNRLMPPPAAGA
;
A
#
# COMPACT_ATOMS: atom_id res chain seq x y z
N PHE A 1 28.14 -1.22 32.56
CA PHE A 1 27.59 -2.24 31.64
C PHE A 1 26.12 -2.43 31.93
N PHE A 2 25.24 -1.74 31.22
CA PHE A 2 23.80 -2.05 31.21
C PHE A 2 23.39 -2.26 29.76
N SER A 3 23.33 -3.54 29.37
CA SER A 3 22.68 -3.98 28.14
C SER A 3 21.19 -4.08 28.44
N GLY A 4 20.44 -3.05 28.08
CA GLY A 4 18.98 -3.05 28.15
C GLY A 4 18.43 -3.68 26.87
N ALA A 5 18.14 -4.97 26.90
CA ALA A 5 17.28 -5.59 25.90
C ALA A 5 15.89 -4.94 26.01
N MET A 6 15.55 -4.05 25.06
CA MET A 6 14.18 -3.55 24.94
C MET A 6 13.27 -4.75 24.64
N ALA A 7 12.42 -5.08 25.61
CA ALA A 7 11.33 -6.03 25.42
C ALA A 7 10.46 -5.55 24.25
N VAL A 8 10.47 -6.31 23.16
CA VAL A 8 9.55 -6.11 22.03
C VAL A 8 8.14 -6.37 22.57
N THR A 9 7.43 -5.31 22.91
CA THR A 9 6.03 -5.45 23.34
C THR A 9 5.19 -5.98 22.17
N PRO A 10 4.18 -6.84 22.40
CA PRO A 10 3.35 -7.42 21.33
C PRO A 10 2.65 -6.38 20.42
N PHE A 11 2.63 -5.10 20.83
CA PHE A 11 2.00 -3.98 20.14
C PHE A 11 2.95 -3.15 19.26
N SER A 12 4.25 -3.47 19.21
CA SER A 12 5.26 -2.78 18.38
C SER A 12 5.51 -3.44 17.02
N TRP A 13 4.72 -4.45 16.64
CA TRP A 13 4.90 -5.21 15.41
C TRP A 13 4.75 -4.29 14.19
N GLY A 14 5.86 -3.85 13.60
CA GLY A 14 5.92 -2.90 12.49
C GLY A 14 7.36 -2.38 12.35
N HIS A 15 7.64 -1.61 11.31
CA HIS A 15 8.94 -0.94 11.19
C HIS A 15 8.79 0.47 10.62
N SER A 16 9.61 1.39 11.12
CA SER A 16 9.74 2.75 10.59
C SER A 16 10.17 2.73 9.12
N LEU A 17 9.91 3.83 8.43
CA LEU A 17 10.27 4.01 7.02
C LEU A 17 11.76 3.72 6.78
N ARG A 18 12.04 2.93 5.73
CA ARG A 18 13.40 2.60 5.29
C ARG A 18 13.53 2.93 3.81
N LEU A 19 14.52 3.77 3.47
CA LEU A 19 14.94 3.99 2.10
C LEU A 19 15.83 2.85 1.62
N ALA A 20 15.52 2.29 0.46
CA ALA A 20 16.35 1.33 -0.26
C ALA A 20 16.48 1.80 -1.72
N LEU A 21 17.71 2.04 -2.14
CA LEU A 21 18.04 2.48 -3.50
C LEU A 21 18.17 1.27 -4.42
N ALA A 22 17.78 1.42 -5.69
CA ALA A 22 18.00 0.36 -6.67
C ALA A 22 19.51 0.10 -6.88
N PRO A 23 19.94 -1.17 -7.05
CA PRO A 23 21.35 -1.51 -7.22
C PRO A 23 22.03 -0.70 -8.34
N ALA A 24 23.26 -0.25 -8.09
CA ALA A 24 23.99 0.74 -8.88
C ALA A 24 24.43 0.31 -10.30
N ARG A 25 23.87 -0.75 -10.89
CA ARG A 25 24.34 -1.21 -12.22
C ARG A 25 23.82 -0.38 -13.39
N GLU A 26 22.71 0.33 -13.22
CA GLU A 26 22.20 1.33 -14.18
C GLU A 26 21.78 2.66 -13.53
N ALA A 27 21.68 2.70 -12.19
CA ALA A 27 21.22 3.86 -11.44
C ALA A 27 22.19 5.05 -11.42
N ALA A 28 23.48 4.78 -11.57
CA ALA A 28 24.53 5.80 -11.51
C ALA A 28 24.64 6.63 -12.81
N LEU A 29 23.91 6.27 -13.86
CA LEU A 29 24.01 6.89 -15.20
C LEU A 29 22.82 7.79 -15.56
N ARG A 30 21.80 7.91 -14.69
CA ARG A 30 20.55 8.60 -15.02
C ARG A 30 20.23 9.73 -14.03
N PRO A 31 19.72 10.89 -14.50
CA PRO A 31 19.17 11.91 -13.62
C PRO A 31 18.07 11.32 -12.72
N ALA A 32 17.98 11.80 -11.48
CA ALA A 32 16.96 11.34 -10.53
C ALA A 32 15.52 11.53 -11.09
N ALA A 33 15.30 12.55 -11.94
CA ALA A 33 14.01 12.86 -12.56
C ALA A 33 13.47 11.70 -13.42
N GLU A 34 14.35 10.77 -13.80
CA GLU A 34 14.01 9.57 -14.57
C GLU A 34 13.78 8.33 -13.68
N ARG A 35 13.86 8.47 -12.35
CA ARG A 35 13.83 7.37 -11.37
C ARG A 35 12.66 7.55 -10.40
N PRO A 36 11.47 7.03 -10.68
CA PRO A 36 10.35 7.10 -9.75
C PRO A 36 10.70 6.58 -8.35
N LEU A 37 9.94 7.04 -7.36
CA LEU A 37 10.05 6.58 -5.97
C LEU A 37 8.78 5.84 -5.58
N VAL A 38 8.91 4.62 -5.08
CA VAL A 38 7.77 3.88 -4.53
C VAL A 38 7.70 4.09 -3.02
N LEU A 39 6.56 4.53 -2.52
CA LEU A 39 6.19 4.42 -1.10
C LEU A 39 5.46 3.08 -0.90
N LEU A 40 6.19 2.08 -0.42
CA LEU A 40 5.69 0.72 -0.20
C LEU A 40 5.14 0.58 1.22
N SER A 41 3.82 0.57 1.35
CA SER A 41 3.10 0.29 2.59
C SER A 41 2.87 -1.22 2.73
N GLY A 42 3.74 -1.89 3.48
CA GLY A 42 3.56 -3.30 3.81
C GLY A 42 2.27 -3.56 4.58
N TRP A 43 1.82 -4.82 4.57
CA TRP A 43 0.71 -5.25 5.42
C TRP A 43 1.07 -5.14 6.90
N MET A 44 0.08 -5.33 7.78
CA MET A 44 0.30 -5.18 9.21
C MET A 44 1.45 -6.08 9.70
N GLY A 45 2.43 -5.47 10.38
CA GLY A 45 3.55 -6.18 10.98
C GLY A 45 4.48 -6.83 9.96
N ALA A 46 4.38 -6.46 8.67
CA ALA A 46 5.30 -6.93 7.65
C ALA A 46 6.74 -6.59 8.05
N THR A 47 7.60 -7.59 7.96
CA THR A 47 9.03 -7.39 8.12
C THR A 47 9.65 -6.98 6.80
N ASP A 48 10.76 -6.24 6.86
CA ASP A 48 11.56 -5.90 5.68
C ASP A 48 11.92 -7.15 4.85
N LYS A 49 12.27 -8.25 5.54
CA LYS A 49 12.53 -9.57 4.96
C LYS A 49 11.39 -10.08 4.07
N GLN A 50 10.14 -9.90 4.50
CA GLN A 50 8.97 -10.33 3.74
C GLN A 50 8.69 -9.40 2.54
N LEU A 51 9.05 -8.12 2.64
CA LEU A 51 8.88 -7.16 1.56
C LEU A 51 9.97 -7.24 0.48
N ARG A 52 11.09 -7.94 0.74
CA ARG A 52 12.24 -7.98 -0.18
C ARG A 52 11.89 -8.36 -1.61
N ARG A 53 11.02 -9.36 -1.82
CA ARG A 53 10.67 -9.76 -3.19
C ARG A 53 9.93 -8.66 -3.94
N TYR A 54 9.05 -7.93 -3.26
CA TYR A 54 8.34 -6.78 -3.82
C TYR A 54 9.27 -5.61 -4.10
N LYS A 55 10.22 -5.32 -3.20
CA LYS A 55 11.28 -4.32 -3.44
C LYS A 55 12.08 -4.65 -4.68
N GLN A 56 12.45 -5.92 -4.84
CA GLN A 56 13.23 -6.37 -5.99
C GLN A 56 12.49 -6.12 -7.32
N LEU A 57 11.16 -6.31 -7.38
CA LEU A 57 10.39 -6.02 -8.61
C LEU A 57 10.56 -4.57 -9.08
N TYR A 58 10.57 -3.63 -8.16
CA TYR A 58 10.79 -2.21 -8.47
C TYR A 58 12.25 -1.91 -8.81
N HIS A 59 13.18 -2.51 -8.08
CA HIS A 59 14.61 -2.37 -8.36
C HIS A 59 15.00 -2.93 -9.74
N ASP A 60 14.38 -4.04 -10.16
CA ASP A 60 14.54 -4.61 -11.51
C ASP A 60 14.02 -3.66 -12.60
N CYS A 61 13.14 -2.71 -12.23
CA CYS A 61 12.67 -1.63 -13.10
C CYS A 61 13.44 -0.30 -12.88
N GLY A 62 14.54 -0.29 -12.12
CA GLY A 62 15.31 0.93 -11.85
C GLY A 62 14.62 1.95 -10.93
N ILE A 63 13.61 1.52 -10.18
CA ILE A 63 12.78 2.37 -9.29
C ILE A 63 13.30 2.26 -7.85
N ASP A 64 13.43 3.40 -7.17
CA ASP A 64 13.82 3.43 -5.75
C ASP A 64 12.60 3.21 -4.86
N ILE A 65 12.83 2.77 -3.62
CA ILE A 65 11.72 2.42 -2.72
C ILE A 65 11.96 2.92 -1.29
N MET A 66 10.95 3.56 -0.73
CA MET A 66 10.79 3.77 0.71
C MET A 66 9.71 2.81 1.21
N SER A 67 10.05 1.91 2.13
CA SER A 67 9.08 0.95 2.67
C SER A 67 8.84 1.13 4.16
N PHE A 68 7.61 0.93 4.58
CA PHE A 68 7.24 0.86 6.00
C PHE A 68 6.20 -0.22 6.23
N ALA A 69 5.97 -0.58 7.48
CA ALA A 69 4.84 -1.43 7.86
C ALA A 69 4.19 -0.89 9.13
N ALA A 70 2.89 -0.61 9.05
CA ALA A 70 2.10 -0.27 10.22
C ALA A 70 1.94 -1.50 11.13
N GLY A 71 1.76 -1.23 12.41
CA GLY A 71 1.48 -2.23 13.43
C GLY A 71 0.09 -2.15 14.03
N PRO A 72 -0.30 -3.12 14.88
CA PRO A 72 -1.62 -3.18 15.50
C PRO A 72 -2.01 -1.87 16.19
N SER A 73 -1.04 -1.19 16.83
CA SER A 73 -1.28 0.08 17.52
C SER A 73 -1.69 1.25 16.60
N HIS A 74 -1.38 1.19 15.29
CA HIS A 74 -1.80 2.18 14.32
C HIS A 74 -3.24 1.96 13.85
N VAL A 75 -3.71 0.71 13.89
CA VAL A 75 -5.12 0.39 13.61
C VAL A 75 -5.98 0.76 14.81
N LEU A 76 -5.51 0.44 16.02
CA LEU A 76 -6.24 0.72 17.26
C LEU A 76 -6.27 2.20 17.67
N ARG A 77 -5.29 2.99 17.21
CA ARG A 77 -5.16 4.41 17.58
C ARG A 77 -4.98 5.24 16.31
N PRO A 78 -6.06 5.79 15.74
CA PRO A 78 -6.01 6.56 14.50
C PRO A 78 -4.99 7.69 14.53
N GLU A 79 -4.77 8.33 15.67
CA GLU A 79 -3.80 9.42 15.86
C GLU A 79 -2.37 8.94 15.53
N LYS A 80 -2.04 7.69 15.87
CA LYS A 80 -0.75 7.10 15.53
C LYS A 80 -0.65 6.79 14.04
N ALA A 81 -1.71 6.30 13.40
CA ALA A 81 -1.72 6.08 11.95
C ALA A 81 -1.62 7.41 11.19
N ILE A 82 -2.31 8.45 11.65
CA ILE A 82 -2.21 9.81 11.09
C ILE A 82 -0.77 10.30 11.22
N ALA A 83 -0.18 10.28 12.42
CA ALA A 83 1.21 10.71 12.62
C ALA A 83 2.21 9.90 11.77
N LEU A 84 2.00 8.59 11.63
CA LEU A 84 2.80 7.73 10.75
C LEU A 84 2.71 8.17 9.29
N MET A 85 1.50 8.36 8.76
CA MET A 85 1.31 8.72 7.36
C MET A 85 1.78 10.14 7.06
N GLU A 86 1.54 11.10 7.95
CA GLU A 86 2.08 12.45 7.84
C GLU A 86 3.61 12.47 7.88
N GLY A 87 4.22 11.73 8.80
CA GLY A 87 5.67 11.58 8.87
C GLY A 87 6.25 10.96 7.60
N ASN A 88 5.59 9.94 7.04
CA ASN A 88 6.02 9.31 5.78
C ASN A 88 5.88 10.28 4.60
N MET A 89 4.81 11.07 4.51
CA MET A 89 4.68 12.10 3.47
C MET A 89 5.78 13.15 3.58
N ARG A 90 6.12 13.61 4.79
CA ARG A 90 7.25 14.54 5.01
C ARG A 90 8.58 13.94 4.59
N ALA A 91 8.85 12.69 4.95
CA ALA A 91 10.07 12.01 4.55
C ALA A 91 10.16 11.84 3.02
N VAL A 92 9.04 11.50 2.36
CA VAL A 92 9.01 11.47 0.89
C VAL A 92 9.27 12.87 0.31
N MET A 93 8.63 13.92 0.83
CA MET A 93 8.88 15.29 0.34
C MET A 93 10.33 15.71 0.50
N GLN A 94 10.99 15.32 1.60
CA GLN A 94 12.41 15.57 1.81
C GLN A 94 13.28 14.87 0.75
N GLU A 95 12.95 13.63 0.37
CA GLU A 95 13.64 12.92 -0.72
C GLU A 95 13.39 13.55 -2.11
N LEU A 96 12.32 14.33 -2.26
CA LEU A 96 11.99 15.04 -3.51
C LEU A 96 12.64 16.43 -3.60
N GLU A 97 13.21 16.98 -2.52
CA GLU A 97 13.79 18.34 -2.52
C GLU A 97 14.93 18.50 -3.55
N GLY A 98 15.69 17.43 -3.80
CA GLY A 98 16.74 17.41 -4.82
C GLY A 98 16.24 17.18 -6.25
N ASP A 99 14.95 16.90 -6.43
CA ASP A 99 14.39 16.44 -7.70
C ASP A 99 12.86 16.63 -7.77
N PRO A 100 12.39 17.85 -8.08
CA PRO A 100 10.97 18.22 -7.97
C PRO A 100 10.06 17.54 -9.01
N ASP A 101 10.63 17.02 -10.11
CA ASP A 101 9.88 16.36 -11.18
C ASP A 101 9.68 14.86 -10.92
N ARG A 102 10.35 14.32 -9.89
CA ARG A 102 10.31 12.91 -9.53
C ARG A 102 8.90 12.46 -9.16
N ARG A 103 8.43 11.42 -9.85
CA ARG A 103 7.10 10.83 -9.61
C ARG A 103 7.13 9.84 -8.45
N VAL A 104 6.09 9.88 -7.62
CA VAL A 104 5.87 8.97 -6.50
C VAL A 104 4.78 7.96 -6.84
N ILE A 105 5.01 6.69 -6.53
CA ILE A 105 4.05 5.60 -6.65
C ILE A 105 3.72 5.13 -5.24
N TYR A 106 2.45 5.22 -4.84
CA TYR A 106 2.03 4.54 -3.61
C TYR A 106 1.71 3.08 -3.95
N HIS A 107 2.26 2.12 -3.21
CA HIS A 107 1.85 0.73 -3.31
C HIS A 107 1.58 0.20 -1.92
N GLY A 108 0.33 -0.16 -1.65
CA GLY A 108 -0.07 -0.63 -0.33
C GLY A 108 -0.79 -1.97 -0.33
N PHE A 109 -0.46 -2.79 0.66
CA PHE A 109 -1.09 -4.09 0.92
C PHE A 109 -2.12 -4.04 2.04
N SER A 110 -3.23 -4.77 1.89
CA SER A 110 -4.21 -5.03 2.94
C SER A 110 -4.69 -3.74 3.61
N MET A 111 -4.39 -3.53 4.88
CA MET A 111 -4.74 -2.33 5.65
C MET A 111 -4.27 -0.98 5.05
N SER A 112 -3.51 -1.01 3.96
CA SER A 112 -3.18 0.17 3.16
C SER A 112 -4.41 0.96 2.72
N GLY A 113 -5.57 0.34 2.47
CA GLY A 113 -6.79 1.09 2.14
C GLY A 113 -7.16 2.11 3.22
N TYR A 114 -7.05 1.71 4.49
CA TYR A 114 -7.25 2.60 5.64
C TYR A 114 -6.14 3.66 5.75
N LEU A 115 -4.87 3.27 5.61
CA LEU A 115 -3.75 4.20 5.70
C LEU A 115 -3.77 5.23 4.56
N TRP A 116 -4.13 4.80 3.36
CA TRP A 116 -4.25 5.65 2.18
C TRP A 116 -5.44 6.59 2.31
N GLY A 117 -6.58 6.13 2.81
CA GLY A 117 -7.71 7.00 3.15
C GLY A 117 -7.34 8.10 4.14
N LEU A 118 -6.51 7.80 5.15
CA LEU A 118 -5.97 8.82 6.07
C LEU A 118 -4.99 9.77 5.40
N CYS A 119 -4.13 9.26 4.51
CA CYS A 119 -3.20 10.08 3.72
C CYS A 119 -3.95 11.07 2.81
N LEU A 120 -4.99 10.59 2.12
CA LEU A 120 -5.90 11.42 1.33
C LEU A 120 -6.59 12.48 2.20
N LEU A 121 -7.03 12.12 3.40
CA LEU A 121 -7.66 13.07 4.31
C LEU A 121 -6.67 14.15 4.74
N ALA A 122 -5.45 13.78 5.15
CA ALA A 122 -4.41 14.72 5.53
C ALA A 122 -4.03 15.67 4.38
N MET A 123 -3.89 15.16 3.15
CA MET A 123 -3.64 15.98 1.96
C MET A 123 -4.78 16.98 1.65
N ARG A 124 -6.02 16.65 2.04
CA ARG A 124 -7.18 17.53 1.88
C ARG A 124 -7.24 18.59 2.98
N GLU A 125 -6.95 18.21 4.22
CA GLU A 125 -7.01 19.09 5.39
C GLU A 125 -5.81 20.04 5.50
N LYS A 126 -4.64 19.63 5.01
CA LYS A 126 -3.38 20.39 5.06
C LYS A 126 -2.78 20.57 3.65
N PRO A 127 -3.48 21.25 2.71
CA PRO A 127 -3.08 21.33 1.31
C PRO A 127 -1.77 22.10 1.08
N GLU A 128 -1.45 23.09 1.92
CA GLU A 128 -0.18 23.82 1.84
C GLU A 128 1.01 22.93 2.24
N GLU A 129 0.81 22.10 3.26
CA GLU A 129 1.86 21.22 3.78
C GLU A 129 2.12 20.02 2.86
N PHE A 130 1.06 19.31 2.44
CA PHE A 130 1.18 18.08 1.65
C PHE A 130 0.91 18.27 0.16
N GLY A 131 0.75 19.51 -0.30
CA GLY A 131 0.64 19.86 -1.71
C GLY A 131 1.78 19.33 -2.58
N PRO A 132 3.06 19.44 -2.16
CA PRO A 132 4.19 18.86 -2.89
C PRO A 132 4.07 17.34 -3.06
N PHE A 133 3.80 16.60 -1.98
CA PHE A 133 3.57 15.15 -2.03
C PHE A 133 2.42 14.81 -2.99
N ARG A 134 1.27 15.50 -2.87
CA ARG A 134 0.11 15.30 -3.75
C ARG A 134 0.46 15.49 -5.23
N ARG A 135 1.23 16.54 -5.58
CA ARG A 135 1.62 16.83 -6.97
C ARG A 135 2.58 15.79 -7.53
N ALA A 136 3.45 15.22 -6.69
CA ALA A 136 4.41 14.20 -7.07
C ALA A 136 3.76 12.83 -7.35
N LEU A 137 2.58 12.54 -6.79
CA LEU A 137 1.89 11.25 -6.98
C LEU A 137 1.60 10.96 -8.46
N GLY A 138 2.30 9.99 -9.02
CA GLY A 138 2.13 9.48 -10.38
C GLY A 138 1.15 8.32 -10.49
N ALA A 139 1.03 7.48 -9.46
CA ALA A 139 0.11 6.35 -9.45
C ALA A 139 -0.15 5.82 -8.03
N GLN A 140 -1.19 4.99 -7.92
CA GLN A 140 -1.53 4.27 -6.70
C GLN A 140 -1.84 2.78 -6.98
N ILE A 141 -1.20 1.88 -6.25
CA ILE A 141 -1.32 0.43 -6.42
C ILE A 141 -1.92 -0.14 -5.14
N MET A 142 -3.02 -0.87 -5.29
CA MET A 142 -3.80 -1.44 -4.21
C MET A 142 -3.75 -2.96 -4.29
N ASP A 143 -3.08 -3.59 -3.32
CA ASP A 143 -3.01 -5.04 -3.21
C ASP A 143 -3.91 -5.52 -2.07
N SER A 144 -5.07 -6.04 -2.46
CA SER A 144 -6.14 -6.55 -1.60
C SER A 144 -6.52 -5.59 -0.46
N PRO A 145 -6.92 -4.33 -0.74
CA PRO A 145 -7.41 -3.46 0.32
C PRO A 145 -8.80 -3.92 0.80
N PRO A 146 -8.98 -4.24 2.10
CA PRO A 146 -10.29 -4.55 2.63
C PRO A 146 -11.14 -3.28 2.76
N ASP A 147 -12.40 -3.38 2.36
CA ASP A 147 -13.40 -2.32 2.57
C ASP A 147 -13.95 -2.38 4.00
N TYR A 148 -14.14 -1.21 4.61
CA TYR A 148 -14.77 -1.05 5.92
C TYR A 148 -16.25 -1.48 5.92
N GLU A 149 -16.96 -1.27 4.81
CA GLU A 149 -18.40 -1.56 4.66
C GLU A 149 -18.65 -3.05 4.34
N GLY A 150 -18.69 -3.90 5.37
CA GLY A 150 -19.18 -5.29 5.21
C GLY A 150 -18.35 -6.39 5.87
N ILE A 151 -17.38 -6.05 6.72
CA ILE A 151 -16.49 -7.07 7.29
C ILE A 151 -17.20 -8.02 8.26
N ALA A 152 -18.24 -7.56 8.98
CA ALA A 152 -19.02 -8.44 9.84
C ALA A 152 -19.67 -9.62 9.08
N SER A 153 -20.08 -9.43 7.81
CA SER A 153 -20.71 -10.50 7.01
C SER A 153 -19.71 -11.38 6.28
N GLY A 154 -18.56 -10.84 5.84
CA GLY A 154 -17.46 -11.64 5.27
C GLY A 154 -16.84 -12.61 6.28
N VAL A 155 -16.74 -12.18 7.55
CA VAL A 155 -16.20 -12.98 8.66
C VAL A 155 -17.04 -14.23 8.94
N ALA A 156 -18.37 -14.11 8.95
CA ALA A 156 -19.27 -15.25 9.22
C ALA A 156 -19.19 -16.34 8.14
N GLN A 157 -18.93 -15.96 6.88
CA GLN A 157 -18.75 -16.92 5.77
C GLN A 157 -17.37 -17.61 5.77
N SER A 158 -16.37 -17.06 6.46
CA SER A 158 -14.98 -17.54 6.41
C SER A 158 -14.66 -18.72 7.35
N MET A 159 -15.61 -19.15 8.21
CA MET A 159 -15.43 -20.22 9.20
C MET A 159 -15.30 -21.65 8.60
N GLY A 160 -15.00 -21.77 7.29
CA GLY A 160 -14.98 -23.04 6.55
C GLY A 160 -13.64 -23.50 5.97
N TYR A 161 -12.50 -22.85 6.23
CA TYR A 161 -11.21 -23.21 5.61
C TYR A 161 -10.10 -23.53 6.63
N GLY A 162 -9.47 -24.70 6.49
CA GLY A 162 -8.37 -25.17 7.36
C GLY A 162 -6.96 -24.91 6.82
N GLY A 163 -5.98 -24.82 7.73
CA GLY A 163 -4.53 -24.74 7.43
C GLY A 163 -3.85 -23.41 7.80
N LEU A 164 -2.54 -23.26 7.53
CA LEU A 164 -1.70 -22.08 7.83
C LEU A 164 -2.31 -20.73 7.37
N THR A 165 -3.21 -20.75 6.39
CA THR A 165 -4.04 -19.63 5.91
C THR A 165 -4.98 -19.10 6.99
N GLN A 166 -5.52 -19.97 7.84
CA GLN A 166 -6.42 -19.65 8.94
C GLN A 166 -5.75 -18.70 9.96
N ALA A 167 -4.48 -18.91 10.31
CA ALA A 167 -3.81 -18.07 11.31
C ALA A 167 -3.62 -16.60 10.87
N VAL A 168 -3.31 -16.37 9.59
CA VAL A 168 -3.15 -15.01 9.02
C VAL A 168 -4.51 -14.35 8.84
N ILE A 169 -5.51 -15.10 8.37
CA ILE A 169 -6.89 -14.64 8.18
C ILE A 169 -7.51 -14.29 9.53
N THR A 170 -7.47 -15.20 10.51
CA THR A 170 -7.99 -15.01 11.87
C THR A 170 -7.34 -13.81 12.56
N ARG A 171 -6.02 -13.64 12.49
CA ARG A 171 -5.34 -12.50 13.13
C ARG A 171 -5.70 -11.16 12.49
N THR A 172 -5.89 -11.13 11.17
CA THR A 172 -6.29 -9.91 10.44
C THR A 172 -7.75 -9.55 10.76
N ILE A 173 -8.63 -10.56 10.80
CA ILE A 173 -10.04 -10.43 11.16
C ILE A 173 -10.22 -10.00 12.62
N ASP A 174 -9.56 -10.67 13.56
CA ASP A 174 -9.66 -10.35 15.00
C ASP A 174 -9.18 -8.94 15.27
N MET A 175 -8.07 -8.54 14.65
CA MET A 175 -7.57 -7.19 14.77
C MET A 175 -8.55 -6.18 14.17
N TYR A 176 -9.06 -6.42 12.97
CA TYR A 176 -10.04 -5.55 12.34
C TYR A 176 -11.29 -5.39 13.21
N LEU A 177 -11.90 -6.49 13.66
CA LEU A 177 -13.10 -6.49 14.50
C LEU A 177 -12.86 -5.78 15.83
N HIS A 178 -11.68 -5.97 16.44
CA HIS A 178 -11.29 -5.30 17.67
C HIS A 178 -11.15 -3.78 17.50
N CYS A 179 -10.57 -3.32 16.38
CA CYS A 179 -10.43 -1.88 16.10
C CYS A 179 -11.78 -1.23 15.75
N THR A 180 -12.76 -1.98 15.25
CA THR A 180 -14.07 -1.45 14.88
C THR A 180 -15.11 -1.39 16.01
N ARG A 181 -14.80 -1.90 17.21
CA ARG A 181 -15.82 -2.22 18.23
C ARG A 181 -16.37 -1.06 19.05
N ASP A 182 -15.64 0.02 19.33
CA ASP A 182 -16.20 1.25 19.92
C ASP A 182 -15.24 2.45 19.84
N THR A 183 -15.80 3.66 19.73
CA THR A 183 -15.18 5.01 19.58
C THR A 183 -14.19 5.27 18.42
N ALA A 184 -13.48 4.26 17.91
CA ALA A 184 -12.52 4.38 16.79
C ALA A 184 -13.17 4.60 15.40
N GLY A 185 -14.49 4.42 15.28
CA GLY A 185 -15.17 4.41 13.99
C GLY A 185 -15.20 5.74 13.22
N VAL A 186 -14.95 6.90 13.85
CA VAL A 186 -15.02 8.19 13.14
C VAL A 186 -13.89 8.32 12.12
N HIS A 187 -12.64 8.11 12.54
CA HIS A 187 -11.49 8.18 11.65
C HIS A 187 -11.46 7.01 10.66
N HIS A 188 -11.87 5.80 11.07
CA HIS A 188 -12.02 4.68 10.15
C HIS A 188 -13.08 4.95 9.07
N ARG A 189 -14.25 5.49 9.43
CA ARG A 189 -15.28 5.90 8.47
C ARG A 189 -14.83 7.07 7.60
N ALA A 190 -14.15 8.06 8.17
CA ALA A 190 -13.63 9.19 7.41
C ALA A 190 -12.57 8.73 6.41
N SER A 191 -11.66 7.86 6.83
CA SER A 191 -10.67 7.22 5.96
C SER A 191 -11.35 6.41 4.86
N SER A 192 -12.27 5.50 5.19
CA SER A 192 -13.02 4.70 4.19
C SER A 192 -13.77 5.60 3.21
N ARG A 193 -14.53 6.59 3.68
CA ARG A 193 -15.21 7.55 2.79
C ARG A 193 -14.23 8.26 1.87
N THR A 194 -13.09 8.72 2.39
CA THR A 194 -12.08 9.43 1.59
C THR A 194 -11.39 8.50 0.61
N PHE A 195 -11.17 7.24 0.95
CA PHE A 195 -10.66 6.20 0.06
C PHE A 195 -11.64 5.87 -1.07
N HIS A 196 -12.93 5.72 -0.76
CA HIS A 196 -13.97 5.49 -1.77
C HIS A 196 -14.18 6.72 -2.66
N ASP A 197 -14.10 7.90 -2.07
CA ASP A 197 -14.19 9.16 -2.79
C ASP A 197 -12.98 9.32 -3.72
N ASN A 198 -11.77 9.06 -3.23
CA ASN A 198 -10.50 9.25 -3.91
C ASN A 198 -10.50 10.40 -4.93
N TYR A 199 -10.22 11.60 -4.43
CA TYR A 199 -10.18 12.80 -5.24
C TYR A 199 -8.88 12.93 -6.07
N LEU A 200 -7.98 11.94 -6.02
CA LEU A 200 -6.82 11.89 -6.89
C LEU A 200 -7.21 11.32 -8.26
N LEU A 201 -6.79 12.01 -9.32
CA LEU A 201 -7.00 11.57 -10.71
C LEU A 201 -5.75 10.87 -11.28
N VAL A 202 -5.05 10.12 -10.42
CA VAL A 202 -3.84 9.39 -10.80
C VAL A 202 -4.20 7.94 -11.15
N PRO A 203 -3.54 7.34 -12.15
CA PRO A 203 -3.81 5.95 -12.56
C PRO A 203 -3.63 4.98 -11.39
N SER A 204 -4.40 3.88 -11.43
CA SER A 204 -4.38 2.87 -10.37
C SER A 204 -4.29 1.45 -10.89
N LEU A 205 -3.58 0.61 -10.16
CA LEU A 205 -3.52 -0.83 -10.37
C LEU A 205 -4.05 -1.57 -9.15
N TRP A 206 -4.96 -2.51 -9.36
CA TRP A 206 -5.56 -3.32 -8.31
C TRP A 206 -5.21 -4.79 -8.47
N TYR A 207 -4.83 -5.43 -7.36
CA TYR A 207 -4.67 -6.88 -7.23
C TYR A 207 -5.65 -7.37 -6.17
N TYR A 208 -6.48 -8.36 -6.50
CA TYR A 208 -7.39 -9.00 -5.53
C TYR A 208 -7.86 -10.35 -6.06
N SER A 209 -8.48 -11.15 -5.21
CA SER A 209 -8.83 -12.55 -5.49
C SER A 209 -10.28 -12.84 -5.15
N LYS A 210 -10.96 -13.65 -5.97
CA LYS A 210 -12.33 -14.12 -5.65
C LYS A 210 -12.35 -15.00 -4.41
N ALA A 211 -11.24 -15.67 -4.11
CA ALA A 211 -11.07 -16.49 -2.92
C ALA A 211 -10.60 -15.70 -1.68
N ASP A 212 -10.39 -14.39 -1.77
CA ASP A 212 -9.96 -13.57 -0.62
C ASP A 212 -11.15 -13.30 0.34
N PRO A 213 -11.14 -13.85 1.57
CA PRO A 213 -12.21 -13.62 2.51
C PRO A 213 -12.11 -12.27 3.25
N VAL A 214 -10.97 -11.58 3.13
CA VAL A 214 -10.66 -10.33 3.82
C VAL A 214 -10.95 -9.14 2.90
N ALA A 215 -10.28 -9.08 1.76
CA ALA A 215 -10.56 -8.09 0.72
C ALA A 215 -11.52 -8.71 -0.30
N ARG A 216 -12.80 -8.77 0.08
CA ARG A 216 -13.81 -9.40 -0.78
C ARG A 216 -13.83 -8.73 -2.14
N TRP A 217 -13.76 -9.57 -3.19
CA TRP A 217 -13.67 -9.11 -4.58
C TRP A 217 -14.84 -8.20 -4.99
N ASP A 218 -16.05 -8.44 -4.47
CA ASP A 218 -17.24 -7.63 -4.78
C ASP A 218 -17.14 -6.20 -4.24
N ARG A 219 -16.46 -6.03 -3.10
CA ARG A 219 -16.18 -4.70 -2.52
C ARG A 219 -15.05 -4.00 -3.27
N CYS A 220 -14.01 -4.72 -3.67
CA CYS A 220 -12.98 -4.17 -4.55
C CYS A 220 -13.59 -3.66 -5.86
N ASP A 221 -14.44 -4.46 -6.51
CA ASP A 221 -15.16 -4.08 -7.73
C ASP A 221 -16.03 -2.83 -7.53
N GLU A 222 -16.71 -2.71 -6.38
CA GLU A 222 -17.51 -1.55 -6.05
C GLU A 222 -16.67 -0.26 -6.00
N VAL A 223 -15.52 -0.29 -5.34
CA VAL A 223 -14.59 0.85 -5.25
C VAL A 223 -14.01 1.18 -6.63
N ILE A 224 -13.54 0.17 -7.37
CA ILE A 224 -12.99 0.34 -8.72
C ILE A 224 -14.03 0.99 -9.64
N ARG A 225 -15.30 0.57 -9.56
CA ARG A 225 -16.39 1.19 -10.34
C ARG A 225 -16.60 2.66 -9.96
N LYS A 226 -16.58 3.00 -8.66
CA LYS A 226 -16.66 4.39 -8.19
C LYS A 226 -15.49 5.23 -8.72
N TRP A 227 -14.28 4.69 -8.71
CA TRP A 227 -13.08 5.37 -9.20
C TRP A 227 -13.11 5.58 -10.72
N ARG A 228 -13.45 4.54 -11.49
CA ARG A 228 -13.61 4.64 -12.96
C ARG A 228 -14.69 5.66 -13.35
N ALA A 229 -15.81 5.72 -12.61
CA ALA A 229 -16.86 6.71 -12.84
C ALA A 229 -16.40 8.16 -12.62
N LYS A 230 -15.31 8.38 -11.88
CA LYS A 230 -14.65 9.69 -11.69
C LYS A 230 -13.56 9.99 -12.72
N GLY A 231 -13.35 9.10 -13.69
CA GLY A 231 -12.33 9.24 -14.72
C GLY A 231 -10.94 8.75 -14.33
N ILE A 232 -10.81 8.01 -13.21
CA ILE A 232 -9.54 7.38 -12.86
C ILE A 232 -9.33 6.16 -13.78
N ASP A 233 -8.17 6.10 -14.43
CA ASP A 233 -7.75 4.92 -15.19
C ASP A 233 -7.34 3.81 -14.19
N VAL A 234 -8.15 2.74 -14.13
CA VAL A 234 -7.94 1.64 -13.19
C VAL A 234 -7.74 0.33 -13.95
N ASP A 235 -6.52 -0.19 -13.88
CA ASP A 235 -6.18 -1.56 -14.27
C ASP A 235 -6.45 -2.48 -13.07
N ALA A 236 -7.04 -3.66 -13.32
CA ALA A 236 -7.40 -4.60 -12.27
C ALA A 236 -7.03 -6.04 -12.67
N VAL A 237 -6.38 -6.74 -11.75
CA VAL A 237 -6.06 -8.16 -11.86
C VAL A 237 -6.86 -8.90 -10.81
N VAL A 238 -7.85 -9.67 -11.28
CA VAL A 238 -8.69 -10.50 -10.44
C VAL A 238 -8.19 -11.94 -10.55
N PHE A 239 -7.65 -12.46 -9.46
CA PHE A 239 -7.23 -13.85 -9.36
C PHE A 239 -8.42 -14.74 -8.98
N GLU A 240 -8.46 -15.97 -9.49
CA GLU A 240 -9.51 -16.92 -9.13
C GLU A 240 -9.32 -17.46 -7.71
N ASP A 241 -8.12 -17.98 -7.41
CA ASP A 241 -7.85 -18.64 -6.13
C ASP A 241 -6.42 -18.34 -5.65
N THR A 242 -6.28 -17.22 -4.97
CA THR A 242 -5.04 -16.88 -4.25
C THR A 242 -5.39 -16.36 -2.87
N PRO A 243 -4.61 -16.74 -1.82
CA PRO A 243 -4.82 -16.21 -0.48
C PRO A 243 -4.57 -14.70 -0.44
N HIS A 244 -5.22 -14.02 0.51
CA HIS A 244 -5.02 -12.61 0.82
C HIS A 244 -3.54 -12.23 0.80
N ILE A 245 -3.18 -11.18 0.04
CA ILE A 245 -1.83 -10.61 -0.16
C ILE A 245 -0.73 -11.57 -0.64
N GLN A 246 -1.08 -12.80 -1.05
CA GLN A 246 -0.12 -13.79 -1.53
C GLN A 246 -0.14 -13.95 -3.05
N HIS A 247 -0.76 -13.03 -3.78
CA HIS A 247 -0.91 -13.09 -5.24
C HIS A 247 0.43 -13.28 -5.96
N LEU A 248 1.46 -12.51 -5.59
CA LEU A 248 2.80 -12.65 -6.18
C LEU A 248 3.40 -14.05 -5.98
N ARG A 249 3.10 -14.71 -4.85
CA ARG A 249 3.63 -16.04 -4.54
C ARG A 249 2.96 -17.13 -5.38
N TYR A 250 1.64 -17.03 -5.59
CA TYR A 250 0.86 -18.06 -6.27
C TYR A 250 0.74 -17.83 -7.78
N GLN A 251 0.71 -16.57 -8.21
CA GLN A 251 0.46 -16.15 -9.59
C GLN A 251 1.52 -15.14 -10.04
N GLN A 252 2.79 -15.49 -9.87
CA GLN A 252 3.93 -14.59 -10.08
C GLN A 252 3.95 -13.96 -11.47
N GLU A 253 3.76 -14.75 -12.52
CA GLU A 253 3.85 -14.27 -13.90
C GLU A 253 2.78 -13.22 -14.20
N GLN A 254 1.52 -13.51 -13.84
CA GLN A 254 0.40 -12.59 -14.04
C GLN A 254 0.60 -11.30 -13.23
N TYR A 255 1.05 -11.42 -11.98
CA TYR A 255 1.33 -10.27 -11.12
C TYR A 255 2.42 -9.37 -11.73
N VAL A 256 3.58 -9.95 -12.06
CA VAL A 256 4.73 -9.17 -12.56
C VAL A 256 4.43 -8.55 -13.92
N ARG A 257 3.76 -9.30 -14.81
CA ARG A 257 3.36 -8.80 -16.13
C ARG A 257 2.43 -7.59 -16.02
N ALA A 258 1.44 -7.65 -15.14
CA ALA A 258 0.51 -6.54 -14.92
C ALA A 258 1.22 -5.31 -14.32
N LEU A 259 2.09 -5.51 -13.32
CA LEU A 259 2.88 -4.43 -12.74
C LEU A 259 3.73 -3.73 -13.80
N HIS A 260 4.49 -4.51 -14.59
CA HIS A 260 5.35 -3.96 -15.63
C HIS A 260 4.55 -3.23 -16.72
N ALA A 261 3.43 -3.81 -17.18
CA ALA A 261 2.56 -3.17 -18.15
C ALA A 261 1.99 -1.84 -17.63
N PHE A 262 1.54 -1.81 -16.37
CA PHE A 262 1.03 -0.62 -15.72
C PHE A 262 2.11 0.47 -15.59
N LEU A 263 3.31 0.12 -15.13
CA LEU A 263 4.42 1.06 -15.00
C LEU A 263 4.82 1.64 -16.36
N SER A 264 4.92 0.79 -17.38
CA SER A 264 5.27 1.21 -18.75
C SER A 264 4.20 2.12 -19.37
N LYS A 265 2.91 1.71 -19.32
CA LYS A 265 1.76 2.48 -19.82
C LYS A 265 1.73 3.90 -19.26
N ASN A 266 2.09 4.06 -17.98
CA ASN A 266 2.02 5.34 -17.27
C ASN A 266 3.35 6.10 -17.24
N ARG A 267 4.39 5.63 -17.95
CA ARG A 267 5.75 6.23 -17.95
C ARG A 267 6.35 6.35 -16.54
N LEU A 268 6.09 5.34 -15.72
CA LEU A 268 6.51 5.21 -14.33
C LEU A 268 7.65 4.20 -14.17
N MET A 269 8.40 3.99 -15.24
CA MET A 269 9.67 3.30 -15.21
C MET A 269 10.61 4.02 -16.18
N PRO A 270 11.93 4.00 -15.92
CA PRO A 270 12.89 4.54 -16.85
C PRO A 270 12.75 3.87 -18.23
N PRO A 271 12.95 4.60 -19.34
CA PRO A 271 12.94 3.98 -20.66
C PRO A 271 14.05 2.90 -20.75
N PRO A 272 13.88 1.84 -21.54
CA PRO A 272 14.94 0.86 -21.76
C PRO A 272 16.21 1.58 -22.23
N ALA A 273 17.37 1.16 -21.74
CA ALA A 273 18.65 1.74 -22.17
C ALA A 273 18.75 1.63 -23.69
N ALA A 274 19.11 2.73 -24.36
CA ALA A 274 19.29 2.72 -25.81
C ALA A 274 20.47 1.78 -26.15
N GLY A 275 20.19 0.61 -26.73
CA GLY A 275 21.20 -0.30 -27.28
C GLY A 275 21.64 -1.46 -26.39
N ALA A 276 20.71 -2.33 -25.99
CA ALA A 276 21.02 -3.71 -25.60
C ALA A 276 20.66 -4.67 -26.74
#